data_AF-A0A7X3ZM72-F1
#
_entry.id   AF-A0A7X3ZM72-F1
#
_cell.length_a   1.000
_cell.length_b   1.000
_cell.length_c   1.000
_cell.angle_alpha   90.00
_cell.angle_beta   90.00
_cell.angle_gamma   90.00
#
_symmetry.space_group_name_H-M   'P 1'
#
loop_
_entity.id
_entity.type
_entity.pdbx_description
1 polymer ?
#
loop_
_entity_poly.entity_id
_entity_poly.type
_entity_poly.pdbx_seq_one_letter_code
_entity_poly.pdbx_strand_id
1 'polypeptide(L)' 'MAKRRRFTPEFNAEVVLEALSGQSSQAELCRKHNLSNVQLSK' A
#
# COMPACT_ATOMS: atom_id res chain seq x y z
N MET A 1 -1.73 19.78 -10.71
CA MET A 1 -2.33 19.17 -9.51
C MET A 1 -2.52 17.68 -9.76
N ALA A 2 -1.68 16.80 -9.20
CA ALA A 2 -1.81 15.36 -9.43
C ALA A 2 -3.15 14.84 -8.85
N LYS A 3 -3.94 14.12 -9.65
CA LYS A 3 -5.20 13.51 -9.21
C LYS A 3 -4.88 12.49 -8.10
N ARG A 4 -5.22 12.83 -6.86
CA ARG A 4 -5.01 11.92 -5.71
C ARG A 4 -5.81 10.63 -5.96
N ARG A 5 -5.10 9.51 -6.08
CA ARG A 5 -5.73 8.19 -6.13
C ARG A 5 -6.36 7.91 -4.76
N ARG A 6 -7.67 7.67 -4.75
CA ARG A 6 -8.37 7.17 -3.57
C ARG A 6 -8.28 5.66 -3.61
N PHE A 7 -7.65 5.09 -2.60
CA PHE A 7 -7.69 3.66 -2.34
C PHE A 7 -8.88 3.38 -1.42
N THR A 8 -9.56 2.27 -1.64
CA THR A 8 -10.66 1.88 -0.76
C THR A 8 -10.11 1.36 0.57
N PRO A 9 -10.88 1.43 1.66
CA PRO A 9 -10.46 0.90 2.96
C PRO A 9 -10.06 -0.57 2.90
N GLU A 10 -10.77 -1.37 2.09
CA GLU A 10 -10.55 -2.81 1.91
C GLU A 10 -9.19 -3.06 1.27
N PHE A 11 -8.86 -2.30 0.23
CA PHE A 11 -7.57 -2.39 -0.44
C PHE A 11 -6.41 -2.06 0.52
N ASN A 12 -6.55 -1.01 1.33
CA ASN A 12 -5.53 -0.66 2.31
C ASN A 12 -5.36 -1.75 3.37
N ALA A 13 -6.45 -2.38 3.80
CA ALA A 13 -6.41 -3.49 4.76
C ALA A 13 -5.68 -4.71 4.19
N GLU A 14 -5.99 -5.12 2.95
CA GLU A 14 -5.30 -6.23 2.27
C GLU A 14 -3.80 -5.98 2.16
N VAL A 15 -3.39 -4.78 1.72
CA VAL A 15 -1.97 -4.42 1.58
C VAL A 15 -1.24 -4.42 2.93
N VAL A 16 -1.87 -3.92 3.99
CA VAL A 16 -1.27 -3.92 5.34
C VAL A 16 -1.17 -5.35 5.88
N LEU A 17 -2.17 -6.20 5.64
CA LEU A 17 -2.11 -7.62 6.02
C LEU A 17 -1.01 -8.37 5.27
N GLU A 18 -0.82 -8.13 3.98
CA GLU A 18 0.27 -8.71 3.17
C GLU A 18 1.65 -8.24 3.69
N ALA A 19 1.77 -6.98 4.09
CA ALA A 19 2.99 -6.43 4.69
C ALA A 19 3.29 -7.06 6.08
N LEU A 20 2.27 -7.17 6.94
CA LEU A 20 2.41 -7.71 8.30
C LEU A 20 2.63 -9.22 8.32
N SER A 21 2.05 -9.96 7.36
CA SER A 21 2.26 -11.40 7.20
C SER A 21 3.65 -11.75 6.67
N GLY A 22 4.44 -10.76 6.22
CA GLY A 22 5.78 -10.97 5.67
C GLY A 22 5.77 -11.64 4.29
N GLN A 23 4.60 -11.75 3.64
CA GLN A 23 4.45 -12.29 2.29
C GLN A 23 5.12 -11.39 1.24
N SER A 24 5.17 -10.09 1.50
CA SER A 24 5.84 -9.10 0.65
C SER A 24 6.39 -7.96 1.50
N SER A 25 7.55 -7.44 1.09
CA SER A 25 8.11 -6.24 1.71
C SER A 25 7.28 -4.99 1.35
N GLN A 26 7.32 -3.97 2.21
CA GLN A 26 6.65 -2.69 1.90
C GLN A 26 7.11 -2.10 0.56
N ALA A 27 8.38 -2.31 0.18
CA ALA A 27 8.92 -1.83 -1.09
C ALA A 27 8.31 -2.54 -2.30
N GLU A 28 8.09 -3.85 -2.21
CA GLU A 28 7.43 -4.64 -3.26
C GLU A 28 5.96 -4.23 -3.40
N LEU A 29 5.25 -4.05 -2.28
CA LEU A 29 3.86 -3.58 -2.28
C LEU A 29 3.73 -2.19 -2.90
N CYS A 30 4.66 -1.27 -2.58
CA CYS A 30 4.70 0.05 -3.19
C CYS A 30 4.86 0.00 -4.71
N ARG A 31 5.70 -0.90 -5.22
CA ARG A 31 5.90 -1.08 -6.68
C ARG A 31 4.70 -1.76 -7.33
N LYS A 32 4.21 -2.85 -6.75
CA LYS A 32 3.11 -3.69 -7.26
C LYS A 32 1.79 -2.91 -7.38
N HIS A 33 1.49 -2.09 -6.37
CA HIS A 33 0.24 -1.33 -6.31
C HIS A 33 0.41 0.16 -6.63
N ASN A 34 1.63 0.57 -6.99
CA ASN A 34 2.00 1.94 -7.29
C ASN A 34 1.64 2.89 -6.13
N LEU A 35 1.90 2.42 -4.90
CA LEU A 35 1.64 3.14 -3.66
C LEU A 35 2.81 4.06 -3.35
N SER A 36 2.49 5.22 -2.78
CA SER A 36 3.52 6.06 -2.20
C SER A 36 3.92 5.50 -0.83
N ASN A 37 5.21 5.55 -0.51
CA ASN A 37 5.76 5.08 0.77
C ASN A 37 5.03 5.70 1.99
N VAL A 38 4.56 6.95 1.84
CA VAL A 38 3.77 7.69 2.84
C VAL A 38 2.43 7.01 3.19
N GLN A 39 1.89 6.14 2.34
CA GLN A 39 0.60 5.47 2.58
C GLN A 39 0.71 4.18 3.38
N LEU A 40 1.88 3.54 3.40
CA LEU A 40 2.14 2.35 4.22
C LEU A 40 2.72 2.68 5.59
N SER A 41 3.21 3.90 5.80
CA SER A 41 3.84 4.31 7.05
C SER A 41 2.87 5.16 7.88
N LYS A 42 2.52 4.66 9.07
CA LYS A 42 1.80 5.40 10.12
C LYS A 42 2.45 5.12 11.46
#